data_AF-A0A3D1M4T8-F1
#
_entry.id   AF-A0A3D1M4T8-F1
#
_cell.length_a   1.000
_cell.length_b   1.000
_cell.length_c   1.000
_cell.angle_alpha   90.00
_cell.angle_beta   90.00
_cell.angle_gamma   90.00
#
_symmetry.space_group_name_H-M   'P 1'
#
loop_
_entity.id
_entity.type
_entity.pdbx_description
1 polymer ?
#
loop_
_entity_poly.entity_id
_entity_poly.type
_entity_poly.pdbx_seq_one_letter_code
_entity_poly.pdbx_strand_id
1 'polypeptide(L)'
;KDGWEFPGGKIEKDETPEHAIVREIREELNTEIEPIRLLDTIEEDYPTFHISMKCFLCRVKSGKLELLEHEAARWLDRGHLYDVAWLPADLELVRNQVEKLLEDGEMDAASKA
;
A
#
# COMPACT_ATOMS: atom_id res chain seq x y z
N LYS A 1 -0.10 -13.72 -9.15
CA LYS A 1 -1.21 -13.80 -8.16
C LYS A 1 -2.32 -12.97 -8.77
N ASP A 2 -3.54 -13.49 -8.89
CA ASP A 2 -4.58 -12.81 -9.68
C ASP A 2 -5.39 -11.82 -8.82
N GLY A 3 -4.73 -10.86 -8.16
CA GLY A 3 -5.39 -9.91 -7.24
C GLY A 3 -4.59 -8.64 -7.00
N TRP A 4 -5.29 -7.57 -6.61
CA TRP A 4 -4.72 -6.25 -6.37
C TRP A 4 -4.22 -6.11 -4.93
N GLU A 5 -3.13 -5.38 -4.75
CA GLU A 5 -2.52 -5.08 -3.46
C GLU A 5 -2.00 -3.64 -3.41
N PHE A 6 -1.71 -3.16 -2.20
CA PHE A 6 -1.01 -1.89 -2.04
C PHE A 6 0.47 -2.04 -2.44
N PRO A 7 1.09 -1.00 -3.02
CA PRO A 7 2.51 -1.03 -3.36
C PRO A 7 3.40 -1.03 -2.12
N GLY A 8 4.56 -1.67 -2.24
CA GLY A 8 5.47 -1.93 -1.11
C GLY A 8 6.12 -3.32 -1.20
N GLY A 9 6.99 -3.61 -0.23
CA GLY A 9 7.77 -4.83 -0.22
C GLY A 9 8.43 -5.13 1.13
N LYS A 10 9.51 -5.92 1.09
CA LYS A 10 10.14 -6.44 2.31
C LYS A 10 11.07 -5.41 2.93
N ILE A 11 11.12 -5.38 4.25
CA ILE A 11 12.12 -4.62 4.99
C ILE A 11 13.46 -5.32 4.86
N GLU A 12 14.47 -4.62 4.37
CA GLU A 12 15.83 -5.16 4.28
C GLU A 12 16.57 -5.09 5.61
N LYS A 13 17.72 -5.77 5.68
CA LYS A 13 18.55 -5.75 6.88
C LYS A 13 19.04 -4.32 7.14
N ASP A 14 18.98 -3.91 8.41
CA ASP A 14 19.41 -2.59 8.88
C ASP A 14 18.55 -1.42 8.35
N GLU A 15 17.35 -1.71 7.83
CA GLU A 15 16.38 -0.73 7.34
C GLU A 15 15.22 -0.51 8.34
N THR A 16 14.74 0.73 8.47
CA THR A 16 13.50 1.00 9.21
C THR A 16 12.29 0.78 8.29
N PRO A 17 11.10 0.45 8.81
CA PRO A 17 9.90 0.31 7.99
C PRO A 17 9.60 1.54 7.10
N GLU A 18 9.87 2.74 7.62
CA GLU A 18 9.70 3.99 6.89
C GLU A 18 10.70 4.15 5.74
N HIS A 19 11.96 3.74 5.92
CA HIS A 19 12.93 3.74 4.83
C HIS A 19 12.60 2.68 3.78
N ALA A 20 12.16 1.50 4.22
CA ALA A 20 11.75 0.41 3.33
C ALA A 20 10.63 0.85 2.39
N ILE A 21 9.53 1.42 2.92
CA ILE A 21 8.42 1.83 2.05
C ILE A 21 8.82 2.95 1.08
N VAL A 22 9.70 3.89 1.49
CA VAL A 22 10.20 4.94 0.58
C VAL A 22 11.00 4.34 -0.58
N ARG A 23 11.89 3.38 -0.29
CA ARG A 23 12.68 2.67 -1.30
C ARG A 23 11.79 1.85 -2.24
N GLU A 24 10.92 1.01 -1.69
CA GLU A 24 10.03 0.13 -2.46
C GLU A 24 9.14 0.93 -3.41
N ILE A 25 8.48 2.01 -2.95
CA ILE A 25 7.64 2.84 -3.83
C ILE A 25 8.45 3.52 -4.93
N ARG A 26 9.69 3.91 -4.64
CA ARG A 26 10.58 4.47 -5.67
C ARG A 26 10.95 3.42 -6.72
N GLU A 27 11.28 2.20 -6.29
CA GLU A 27 11.68 1.08 -7.15
C GLU A 27 10.52 0.58 -8.01
N GLU A 28 9.31 0.48 -7.45
CA GLU A 28 8.14 -0.06 -8.15
C GLU A 28 7.43 0.96 -9.04
N LEU A 29 7.43 2.24 -8.64
CA LEU A 29 6.50 3.26 -9.15
C LEU A 29 7.17 4.58 -9.56
N ASN A 30 8.51 4.66 -9.53
CA ASN A 30 9.28 5.87 -9.83
C ASN A 30 8.74 7.11 -9.09
N THR A 31 8.30 6.93 -7.84
CA THR A 31 7.56 7.93 -7.07
C THR A 31 8.24 8.15 -5.73
N GLU A 32 8.47 9.42 -5.39
CA GLU A 32 9.03 9.83 -4.10
C GLU A 32 7.90 10.12 -3.13
N ILE A 33 7.91 9.42 -2.00
CA ILE A 33 6.90 9.57 -0.95
C ILE A 33 7.49 10.02 0.39
N GLU A 34 6.63 10.53 1.26
CA GLU A 34 6.91 10.83 2.65
C GLU A 34 5.94 10.02 3.53
N PRO A 35 6.44 9.06 4.32
CA PRO A 35 5.61 8.39 5.32
C PRO A 35 5.15 9.40 6.37
N ILE A 36 3.84 9.53 6.55
CA ILE A 36 3.23 10.48 7.49
C ILE A 36 3.02 9.81 8.85
N ARG A 37 2.44 8.61 8.85
CA ARG A 37 2.22 7.79 10.05
C ARG A 37 1.96 6.33 9.71
N LEU A 38 2.22 5.44 10.66
CA LEU A 38 1.72 4.08 10.61
C LEU A 38 0.18 4.13 10.67
N LEU A 39 -0.47 3.48 9.72
CA LEU A 39 -1.92 3.37 9.63
C LEU A 39 -2.41 2.13 10.36
N ASP A 40 -1.77 0.98 10.09
CA ASP A 40 -2.06 -0.28 10.76
C ASP A 40 -0.87 -1.24 10.71
N THR A 41 -0.94 -2.30 11.49
CA THR A 41 -0.07 -3.48 11.32
C THR A 41 -0.96 -4.72 11.22
N ILE A 42 -0.96 -5.32 10.04
CA ILE A 42 -1.70 -6.55 9.76
C ILE A 42 -0.79 -7.73 10.12
N GLU A 43 -1.27 -8.58 11.03
CA GLU A 43 -0.60 -9.78 11.48
C GLU A 43 -1.41 -11.00 11.03
N GLU A 44 -0.83 -11.87 10.20
CA GLU A 44 -1.53 -13.01 9.62
C GLU A 44 -0.71 -14.30 9.76
N ASP A 45 -1.34 -15.31 10.37
CA ASP A 45 -0.76 -16.62 10.59
C ASP A 45 -1.11 -17.57 9.44
N TYR A 46 -0.10 -17.88 8.62
CA TYR A 46 -0.18 -18.97 7.65
C TYR A 46 0.32 -20.27 8.28
N PRO A 47 -0.11 -21.45 7.78
CA PRO A 47 0.34 -22.73 8.34
C PRO A 47 1.86 -22.92 8.40
N THR A 48 2.63 -22.18 7.59
CA THR A 48 4.08 -22.34 7.44
C THR A 48 4.90 -21.08 7.78
N PHE A 49 4.26 -19.92 7.94
CA PHE A 49 4.94 -18.67 8.27
C PHE A 49 3.94 -17.65 8.84
N HIS A 50 4.47 -16.62 9.49
CA HIS A 50 3.70 -15.48 9.98
C HIS A 50 4.07 -14.25 9.14
N ILE A 51 3.08 -13.46 8.73
CA ILE A 51 3.29 -12.16 8.08
C ILE A 51 2.97 -11.06 9.08
N SER A 52 3.90 -10.12 9.22
CA SER A 52 3.69 -8.82 9.85
C SER A 52 3.86 -7.73 8.81
N MET A 53 2.76 -7.09 8.43
CA MET A 53 2.71 -6.07 7.39
C MET A 53 2.39 -4.70 7.99
N LYS A 54 3.37 -3.80 7.96
CA LYS A 54 3.21 -2.41 8.42
C LYS A 54 2.70 -1.54 7.29
N CYS A 55 1.51 -1.00 7.45
CA CYS A 55 0.84 -0.18 6.44
C CYS A 55 0.98 1.29 6.82
N PHE A 56 1.49 2.12 5.91
CA PHE A 56 1.73 3.54 6.17
C PHE A 56 0.80 4.43 5.36
N LEU A 57 0.32 5.50 6.00
CA LEU A 57 -0.22 6.65 5.29
C LEU A 57 0.95 7.47 4.76
N CYS A 58 1.01 7.68 3.46
CA CYS A 58 2.11 8.38 2.78
C CYS A 58 1.59 9.56 1.97
N ARG A 59 2.42 10.60 1.85
CA ARG A 59 2.20 11.73 0.94
C ARG A 59 3.14 11.61 -0.26
N VAL A 60 2.61 11.76 -1.47
CA VAL A 60 3.44 11.87 -2.68
C VAL A 60 4.15 13.22 -2.67
N LYS A 61 5.49 13.22 -2.72
CA LYS A 61 6.31 14.43 -2.85
C LYS A 61 6.53 14.78 -4.33
N SER A 62 6.81 13.77 -5.16
CA SER A 62 6.95 13.92 -6.61
C SER A 62 6.84 12.57 -7.33
N GLY A 63 6.53 12.60 -8.62
CA GLY A 63 6.28 11.40 -9.44
C GLY A 63 4.82 11.30 -9.88
N LYS A 64 4.50 10.26 -10.66
CA LYS A 64 3.16 10.05 -11.25
C LYS A 64 2.65 8.61 -11.15
N LEU A 65 3.18 7.77 -10.25
CA LEU A 65 2.97 6.31 -10.27
C LEU A 65 3.32 5.71 -11.64
N GLU A 66 4.56 5.91 -12.11
CA GLU A 66 5.02 5.26 -13.33
C GLU A 66 5.47 3.84 -13.00
N LEU A 67 4.70 2.84 -13.45
CA LEU A 67 4.99 1.42 -13.22
C LEU A 67 6.36 1.03 -13.80
N LEU A 68 7.21 0.46 -12.95
CA LEU A 68 8.50 -0.11 -13.36
C LEU A 68 8.49 -1.66 -13.37
N GLU A 69 7.72 -2.30 -12.49
CA GLU A 69 7.74 -3.78 -12.34
C GLU A 69 6.38 -4.49 -12.44
N HIS A 70 5.25 -3.81 -12.21
CA HIS A 70 3.91 -4.44 -12.09
C HIS A 70 3.06 -4.29 -13.37
N GLU A 71 2.04 -5.15 -13.53
CA GLU A 71 1.23 -5.20 -14.75
C GLU A 71 0.27 -4.00 -14.84
N ALA A 72 -0.22 -3.51 -13.70
CA ALA A 72 -1.07 -2.32 -13.63
C ALA A 72 -0.96 -1.59 -12.28
N ALA A 73 -1.21 -0.27 -12.30
CA ALA A 73 -1.39 0.58 -11.13
C ALA A 73 -2.59 1.49 -11.36
N ARG A 74 -3.36 1.73 -10.31
CA ARG A 74 -4.58 2.55 -10.36
C ARG A 74 -4.72 3.35 -9.08
N TRP A 75 -5.05 4.64 -9.25
CA TRP A 75 -5.62 5.45 -8.18
C TRP A 75 -7.11 5.11 -8.03
N LEU A 76 -7.51 4.81 -6.80
CA LEU A 76 -8.88 4.49 -6.43
C LEU A 76 -9.38 5.56 -5.47
N ASP A 77 -10.45 6.23 -5.87
CA ASP A 77 -11.24 7.07 -4.98
C ASP A 77 -12.27 6.22 -4.20
N ARG A 78 -13.02 6.87 -3.31
CA ARG A 78 -14.04 6.22 -2.48
C ARG A 78 -15.07 5.44 -3.28
N GLY A 79 -15.48 5.95 -4.45
CA GLY A 79 -16.50 5.30 -5.28
C GLY A 79 -15.98 4.06 -6.00
N HIS A 80 -14.67 3.96 -6.18
CA HIS A 80 -14.03 2.90 -6.95
C HIS A 80 -13.18 1.94 -6.09
N LEU A 81 -13.12 2.12 -4.77
CA LEU A 81 -12.34 1.27 -3.86
C LEU A 81 -12.60 -0.23 -4.06
N TYR A 82 -13.81 -0.64 -4.43
CA TYR A 82 -14.19 -2.04 -4.60
C TYR A 82 -14.26 -2.51 -6.06
N ASP A 83 -13.79 -1.70 -7.00
CA ASP A 83 -13.73 -2.06 -8.43
C ASP A 83 -12.65 -3.10 -8.72
N VAL A 84 -11.73 -3.31 -7.79
CA VAL A 84 -10.59 -4.21 -7.94
C VAL A 84 -10.71 -5.41 -7.01
N ALA A 85 -10.22 -6.55 -7.47
CA ALA A 85 -10.19 -7.78 -6.68
C ALA A 85 -9.00 -7.74 -5.71
N TRP A 86 -9.16 -7.06 -4.57
CA TRP A 86 -8.15 -7.00 -3.53
C TRP A 86 -7.76 -8.39 -3.00
N LEU A 87 -6.49 -8.54 -2.64
CA LEU A 87 -6.06 -9.66 -1.81
C LEU A 87 -6.69 -9.55 -0.41
N PRO A 88 -6.85 -10.68 0.32
CA PRO A 88 -7.55 -10.69 1.60
C PRO A 88 -7.00 -9.71 2.65
N ALA A 89 -5.68 -9.62 2.79
CA ALA A 89 -5.03 -8.72 3.74
C ALA A 89 -5.25 -7.24 3.38
N ASP A 90 -5.12 -6.89 2.09
CA ASP A 90 -5.35 -5.53 1.60
C ASP A 90 -6.82 -5.13 1.72
N LEU A 91 -7.75 -6.06 1.47
CA LEU A 91 -9.18 -5.83 1.65
C LEU A 91 -9.53 -5.52 3.12
N GLU A 92 -8.86 -6.17 4.06
CA GLU A 92 -9.00 -5.87 5.48
C GLU A 92 -8.54 -4.44 5.79
N LEU A 93 -7.36 -4.04 5.30
CA LEU A 93 -6.86 -2.67 5.44
C LEU A 93 -7.85 -1.65 4.85
N VAL A 94 -8.41 -1.94 3.67
CA VAL A 94 -9.37 -1.07 2.99
C VAL A 94 -10.57 -0.81 3.90
N ARG A 95 -11.21 -1.88 4.38
CA ARG A 95 -12.42 -1.80 5.23
C ARG A 95 -12.16 -1.15 6.58
N ASN A 96 -11.02 -1.47 7.20
CA ASN A 96 -10.77 -1.07 8.57
C ASN A 96 -10.22 0.36 8.69
N GLN A 97 -9.47 0.81 7.68
CA GLN A 97 -8.71 2.07 7.75
C GLN A 97 -8.98 2.98 6.56
N VAL A 98 -8.82 2.50 5.32
CA VAL A 98 -8.83 3.36 4.12
C VAL A 98 -10.20 4.00 3.91
N GLU A 99 -11.29 3.25 4.03
CA GLU A 99 -12.64 3.78 3.88
C GLU A 99 -12.91 4.97 4.81
N LYS A 100 -12.48 4.87 6.07
CA LYS A 100 -12.66 5.93 7.07
C LYS A 100 -11.87 7.19 6.70
N LEU A 101 -10.62 7.02 6.25
CA LEU A 101 -9.80 8.15 5.81
C LEU A 101 -10.39 8.87 4.59
N LEU A 102 -11.01 8.12 3.66
CA LEU A 102 -11.71 8.70 2.53
C LEU A 102 -13.03 9.37 2.93
N GLU A 103 -13.71 8.87 3.96
CA GLU A 103 -14.92 9.49 4.53
C GLU A 103 -14.62 10.84 5.19
N ASP A 104 -13.50 10.92 5.89
CA ASP A 104 -13.04 12.14 6.55
C ASP A 104 -12.46 13.18 5.55
N GLY A 105 -12.34 12.80 4.27
CA GLY A 105 -11.86 13.68 3.19
C GLY A 105 -10.36 13.91 3.20
N GLU A 106 -9.58 13.01 3.81
CA GLU A 106 -8.16 13.21 4.08
C GLU A 106 -7.20 12.64 3.02
N MET A 107 -7.67 11.89 1.99
CA MET A 107 -6.78 11.12 1.11
C MET A 107 -7.40 10.65 -0.24
N ASP A 108 -6.54 10.21 -1.19
CA ASP A 108 -6.82 9.28 -2.32
C ASP A 108 -5.96 7.99 -2.17
N ALA A 109 -6.44 6.81 -2.60
CA ALA A 109 -5.72 5.54 -2.42
C ALA A 109 -5.02 5.04 -3.71
N ALA A 110 -3.78 4.56 -3.62
CA ALA A 110 -3.06 3.91 -4.71
C ALA A 110 -3.13 2.38 -4.62
N SER A 111 -3.22 1.68 -5.74
CA SER A 111 -3.28 0.21 -5.82
C SER A 111 -2.48 -0.31 -7.02
N LYS A 112 -1.97 -1.55 -6.94
CA LYS A 112 -1.26 -2.24 -8.04
C LYS A 112 -1.74 -3.70 -8.20
N ALA A 113 -1.53 -4.28 -9.39
CA ALA A 113 -1.82 -5.67 -9.73
C ALA A 113 -0.59 -6.42 -10.23
#